data_AF-A0A9C8H7D9-F1
#
_entry.id   AF-A0A9C8H7D9-F1
#
_cell.length_a   1.000
_cell.length_b   1.000
_cell.length_c   1.000
_cell.angle_alpha   90.00
_cell.angle_beta   90.00
_cell.angle_gamma   90.00
#
_symmetry.space_group_name_H-M   'P 1'
#
loop_
_entity.id
_entity.type
_entity.pdbx_description
1 polymer ?
#
loop_
_entity_poly.entity_id
_entity_poly.type
_entity_poly.pdbx_seq_one_letter_code
_entity_poly.pdbx_strand_id
1 'polypeptide(L)'
;MRISAFALALAALCLAGPATATPCGDSAEGFDAWKRDFAREAASAGVGQRGLAALAATQYAQATINADRNQRSFRLSYPEFCRKRGCDAIVQ
;
A
#
# COMPACT_ATOMS: atom_id res chain seq x y z
N MET A 1 -7.32 27.39 -41.64
CA MET A 1 -6.92 25.96 -41.57
C MET A 1 -7.72 25.33 -40.44
N ARG A 2 -8.73 24.49 -40.74
CA ARG A 2 -9.55 23.82 -39.72
C ARG A 2 -8.87 22.51 -39.36
N ILE A 3 -8.21 22.46 -38.21
CA ILE A 3 -7.60 21.24 -37.71
C ILE A 3 -8.73 20.38 -37.13
N SER A 4 -8.97 19.21 -37.73
CA SER A 4 -10.00 18.27 -37.25
C SER A 4 -9.65 17.76 -35.85
N ALA A 5 -10.63 17.68 -34.96
CA ALA A 5 -10.47 17.15 -33.59
C ALA A 5 -9.84 15.74 -33.56
N PHE A 6 -10.05 14.96 -34.62
CA PHE A 6 -9.46 13.64 -34.82
C PHE A 6 -7.93 13.68 -34.97
N ALA A 7 -7.39 14.69 -35.64
CA ALA A 7 -5.95 14.86 -35.80
C ALA A 7 -5.27 15.29 -34.48
N LEU A 8 -5.96 16.09 -33.65
CA LEU A 8 -5.49 16.43 -32.31
C LEU A 8 -5.47 15.22 -31.37
N ALA A 9 -6.53 14.40 -31.41
CA ALA A 9 -6.60 13.19 -30.60
C ALA A 9 -5.50 12.20 -30.97
N LEU A 10 -5.26 11.99 -32.27
CA LEU A 10 -4.22 11.07 -32.75
C LEU A 10 -2.81 11.55 -32.40
N ALA A 11 -2.57 12.87 -32.46
CA ALA A 11 -1.30 13.45 -32.01
C ALA A 11 -1.08 13.28 -30.49
N ALA A 12 -2.13 13.39 -29.67
CA ALA A 12 -2.03 13.21 -28.22
C ALA A 12 -1.68 11.77 -27.83
N LEU A 13 -2.14 10.77 -28.58
CA LEU A 13 -1.75 9.36 -28.38
C LEU A 13 -0.25 9.13 -28.63
N CYS A 14 0.38 9.87 -29.54
CA CYS A 14 1.82 9.77 -29.81
C CYS A 14 2.71 10.43 -28.73
N LEU A 15 2.12 11.19 -27.79
CA LEU A 15 2.83 11.80 -26.65
C LEU A 15 2.72 10.96 -25.36
N ALA A 16 2.12 9.77 -25.41
CA ALA A 16 2.07 8.87 -24.26
C ALA A 16 3.48 8.29 -23.98
N GLY A 17 4.22 8.93 -23.09
CA GLY A 17 5.49 8.43 -22.58
C GLY A 17 5.31 7.18 -21.70
N PRO A 18 6.38 6.40 -21.45
CA PRO A 18 6.31 5.25 -20.56
C PRO A 18 5.88 5.69 -19.17
N ALA A 19 4.85 5.04 -18.63
CA ALA A 19 4.46 5.21 -17.23
C ALA A 19 5.57 4.60 -16.36
N THR A 20 6.38 5.46 -15.76
CA THR A 20 7.31 5.03 -14.71
C THR A 20 6.50 4.85 -13.44
N ALA A 21 6.38 3.61 -12.99
CA ALA A 21 5.84 3.36 -11.67
C ALA A 21 6.80 4.00 -10.66
N THR A 22 6.25 4.83 -9.77
CA THR A 22 7.01 5.25 -8.60
C THR A 22 7.42 3.98 -7.84
N PRO A 23 8.69 3.81 -7.48
CA PRO A 23 9.11 2.64 -6.72
C PRO A 23 8.28 2.56 -5.42
N CYS A 24 7.92 1.33 -5.04
CA CYS A 24 7.29 1.10 -3.74
C CYS A 24 8.21 1.65 -2.63
N GLY A 25 7.63 2.30 -1.62
CA GLY A 25 8.40 2.87 -0.53
C GLY A 25 9.06 1.79 0.32
N ASP A 26 10.38 1.84 0.48
CA ASP A 26 11.15 0.89 1.27
C ASP A 26 11.42 1.35 2.71
N SER A 27 11.03 2.58 3.06
CA SER A 27 11.31 3.21 4.36
C SER A 27 10.05 3.81 4.98
N ALA A 28 10.25 4.57 6.07
CA ALA A 28 9.20 5.38 6.70
C ALA A 28 8.82 6.64 5.91
N GLU A 29 9.53 6.91 4.80
CA GLU A 29 9.27 8.08 3.96
C GLU A 29 7.81 8.10 3.48
N GLY A 30 7.17 9.26 3.61
CA GLY A 30 5.76 9.44 3.24
C GLY A 30 4.75 9.03 4.32
N PHE A 31 5.14 8.33 5.40
CA PHE A 31 4.17 7.89 6.42
C PHE A 31 3.41 9.04 7.08
N ASP A 32 4.09 10.12 7.47
CA ASP A 32 3.43 11.28 8.08
C ASP A 32 2.56 12.06 7.08
N ALA A 33 2.94 12.07 5.80
CA ALA A 33 2.10 12.66 4.75
C ALA A 33 0.83 11.84 4.56
N TRP A 34 0.97 10.52 4.43
CA TRP A 34 -0.14 9.58 4.35
C TRP A 34 -1.09 9.71 5.56
N LYS A 35 -0.58 9.82 6.80
CA LYS A 35 -1.44 10.01 7.99
C LYS A 35 -2.35 11.24 7.87
N ARG A 36 -1.82 12.37 7.38
CA ARG A 36 -2.61 13.59 7.20
C ARG A 36 -3.68 13.44 6.12
N ASP A 37 -3.37 12.70 5.07
CA ASP A 37 -4.28 12.46 3.97
C ASP A 37 -5.38 11.48 4.36
N PHE A 38 -4.99 10.36 4.98
CA PHE A 38 -5.89 9.36 5.49
C PHE A 38 -6.80 9.89 6.61
N ALA A 39 -6.34 10.85 7.42
CA ALA A 39 -7.20 11.49 8.42
C ALA A 39 -8.45 12.15 7.80
N ARG A 40 -8.35 12.70 6.58
CA ARG A 40 -9.49 13.29 5.87
C ARG A 40 -10.46 12.21 5.41
N GLU A 41 -9.94 11.10 4.89
CA GLU A 41 -10.73 9.93 4.51
C GLU A 41 -11.46 9.34 5.74
N ALA A 42 -10.72 9.08 6.82
CA ALA A 42 -11.26 8.57 8.07
C ALA A 42 -12.36 9.48 8.65
N ALA A 43 -12.17 10.81 8.63
CA ALA A 43 -13.19 11.75 9.07
C ALA A 43 -14.46 11.67 8.19
N SER A 44 -14.31 11.58 6.86
CA SER A 44 -15.44 11.43 5.94
C SER A 44 -16.20 10.12 6.14
N ALA A 45 -15.52 9.06 6.59
CA ALA A 45 -16.09 7.78 6.97
C ALA A 45 -16.74 7.78 8.37
N GLY A 46 -16.77 8.93 9.06
CA GLY A 46 -17.43 9.08 10.37
C GLY A 46 -16.53 8.81 11.58
N VAL A 47 -15.20 8.70 11.41
CA VAL A 47 -14.29 8.56 12.54
C VAL A 47 -14.25 9.86 13.35
N GLY A 48 -14.68 9.78 14.61
CA GLY A 48 -14.69 10.92 15.54
C GLY A 48 -13.29 11.32 16.04
N GLN A 49 -13.23 12.44 16.76
CA GLN A 49 -11.99 13.08 17.23
C GLN A 49 -11.03 12.14 17.96
N ARG A 50 -11.54 11.21 18.78
CA ARG A 50 -10.71 10.24 19.50
C ARG A 50 -9.93 9.33 18.53
N GLY A 51 -10.55 8.89 17.44
CA GLY A 51 -9.89 8.05 16.44
C GLY A 51 -8.86 8.82 15.62
N LEU A 52 -9.17 10.07 15.26
CA LEU A 52 -8.23 10.95 14.55
C LEU A 52 -7.00 11.30 15.41
N ALA A 53 -7.21 11.55 16.71
CA ALA A 53 -6.12 11.76 17.65
C ALA A 53 -5.24 10.51 17.79
N ALA A 54 -5.85 9.32 17.85
CA ALA A 54 -5.11 8.06 17.88
C ALA A 54 -4.28 7.87 16.59
N LEU A 55 -4.86 8.13 15.41
CA LEU A 55 -4.15 8.10 14.12
C LEU A 55 -2.95 9.06 14.13
N ALA A 56 -3.15 10.30 14.57
CA ALA A 56 -2.09 11.31 14.61
C ALA A 56 -0.91 10.87 15.50
N ALA A 57 -1.19 10.21 16.62
CA ALA A 57 -0.20 9.72 17.57
C ALA A 57 0.56 8.46 17.11
N THR A 58 0.16 7.81 16.01
CA THR A 58 0.87 6.64 15.50
C THR A 58 2.25 7.00 14.93
N GLN A 59 3.19 6.06 15.05
CA GLN A 59 4.52 6.14 14.48
C GLN A 59 4.77 4.99 13.52
N TYR A 60 5.73 5.14 12.61
CA TYR A 60 6.11 4.08 11.69
C TYR A 60 6.66 2.87 12.45
N ALA A 61 5.95 1.74 12.39
CA ALA A 61 6.29 0.54 13.14
C ALA A 61 7.22 -0.37 12.33
N GLN A 62 8.53 -0.12 12.38
CA GLN A 62 9.53 -0.87 11.62
C GLN A 62 9.45 -2.39 11.86
N ALA A 63 9.19 -2.82 13.10
CA ALA A 63 9.05 -4.24 13.42
C ALA A 63 7.89 -4.92 12.68
N THR A 64 6.74 -4.24 12.59
CA THR A 64 5.56 -4.73 11.86
C THR A 64 5.84 -4.80 10.37
N ILE A 65 6.43 -3.76 9.79
CA ILE A 65 6.80 -3.73 8.36
C ILE A 65 7.83 -4.81 8.03
N ASN A 66 8.82 -5.01 8.90
CA ASN A 66 9.79 -6.08 8.73
C ASN A 66 9.11 -7.46 8.75
N ALA A 67 8.14 -7.67 9.65
CA ALA A 67 7.39 -8.92 9.72
C ALA A 67 6.54 -9.16 8.46
N ASP A 68 5.84 -8.13 7.96
CA ASP A 68 5.05 -8.17 6.74
C ASP A 68 5.90 -8.52 5.50
N ARG A 69 7.06 -7.86 5.36
CA ARG A 69 8.03 -8.14 4.29
C ARG A 69 8.71 -9.50 4.45
N ASN A 70 8.73 -10.08 5.64
CA ASN A 70 9.41 -11.34 5.94
C ASN A 70 8.59 -12.57 5.51
N GLN A 71 8.39 -12.69 4.20
CA GLN A 71 7.64 -13.76 3.52
C GLN A 71 8.36 -15.14 3.51
N ARG A 72 9.01 -15.52 4.61
CA ARG A 72 9.83 -16.75 4.70
C ARG A 72 9.00 -18.03 4.68
N SER A 73 7.81 -18.00 5.31
CA SER A 73 6.94 -19.18 5.39
C SER A 73 6.45 -19.67 4.03
N PHE A 74 6.35 -18.79 3.03
CA PHE A 74 5.92 -19.16 1.67
C PHE A 74 6.99 -19.93 0.87
N ARG A 75 8.22 -20.02 1.39
CA ARG A 75 9.30 -20.81 0.78
C ARG A 75 9.40 -22.22 1.36
N LEU A 76 8.60 -22.54 2.39
CA LEU A 76 8.61 -23.84 3.04
C LEU A 76 7.76 -24.82 2.24
N SER A 77 8.16 -26.09 2.24
CA SER A 77 7.24 -27.17 1.88
C SER A 77 6.09 -27.24 2.89
N TYR A 78 4.97 -27.86 2.51
CA TYR A 78 3.83 -28.02 3.40
C TYR A 78 4.20 -28.70 4.75
N PRO A 79 4.97 -29.81 4.79
CA PRO A 79 5.37 -30.41 6.06
C PRO A 79 6.21 -29.47 6.95
N GLU A 80 7.13 -28.70 6.37
CA GLU A 80 7.97 -27.75 7.12
C GLU A 80 7.15 -26.56 7.64
N PHE A 81 6.20 -26.09 6.84
CA PHE A 81 5.24 -25.08 7.25
C PHE A 81 4.43 -25.58 8.44
N CYS A 82 3.87 -26.80 8.37
CA CYS A 82 3.08 -27.36 9.46
C CYS A 82 3.89 -27.61 10.74
N ARG A 83 5.13 -28.08 10.61
CA ARG A 83 6.06 -28.18 11.75
C ARG A 83 6.31 -26.81 12.41
N LYS A 84 6.39 -25.73 11.62
CA LYS A 84 6.67 -24.38 12.14
C LYS A 84 5.43 -23.64 12.66
N ARG A 85 4.27 -23.84 12.04
CA ARG A 85 3.02 -23.09 12.31
C ARG A 85 2.01 -23.86 13.15
N GLY A 86 2.26 -25.15 13.40
CA GLY A 86 1.43 -25.95 14.29
C GLY A 86 0.08 -26.34 13.69
N CYS A 87 0.05 -26.83 12.46
CA CYS A 87 -1.19 -27.27 11.81
C CYS A 87 -2.00 -28.24 12.70
N ASP A 88 -1.33 -29.20 13.35
CA ASP A 88 -1.96 -30.21 14.18
C ASP A 88 -2.66 -29.63 15.43
N ALA A 89 -2.19 -28.49 15.93
CA ALA A 89 -2.83 -27.78 17.04
C ALA A 89 -4.04 -26.92 16.58
N ILE A 90 -4.09 -26.57 15.30
CA ILE A 90 -5.14 -25.71 14.71
C ILE A 90 -6.32 -26.54 14.20
N VAL A 91 -6.06 -27.73 13.64
CA VAL A 91 -7.06 -28.57 12.95
C VAL A 91 -7.82 -29.50 13.92
N GLN A 92 -7.89 -29.15 15.21
CA GLN A 92 -8.68 -29.90 16.20
C GLN A 92 -10.19 -29.72 15.98
#